data_AF-A0A3M7AMQ2-F1
#
_entry.id   AF-A0A3M7AMQ2-F1
#
_cell.length_a   1.000
_cell.length_b   1.000
_cell.length_c   1.000
_cell.angle_alpha   90.00
_cell.angle_beta   90.00
_cell.angle_gamma   90.00
#
_symmetry.space_group_name_H-M   'P 1'
#
loop_
_entity.id
_entity.type
_entity.pdbx_description
1 polymer ?
#
loop_
_entity_poly.entity_id
_entity_poly.type
_entity_poly.pdbx_seq_one_letter_code
_entity_poly.pdbx_strand_id
1 'polypeptide(L)' 'MAKTEATRAEMSAAKLPLAYRDQCAHLLIPLNKCRYDNYYLPWRCSDERHGYEKCQYEEFKQRVKKMDEIRAEKDGARSN' A
#
# COMPACT_ATOMS: atom_id res chain seq x y z
N MET A 1 8.09 -14.06 0.97
CA MET A 1 8.54 -13.27 2.13
C MET A 1 7.33 -13.00 2.98
N ALA A 2 7.37 -13.32 4.27
CA ALA A 2 6.24 -13.08 5.18
C ALA A 2 5.95 -11.57 5.21
N LYS A 3 4.78 -11.16 4.74
CA LYS A 3 4.29 -9.79 4.78
C LYS A 3 4.03 -9.47 6.24
N THR A 4 4.98 -8.84 6.92
CA THR A 4 4.81 -8.40 8.31
C THR A 4 3.92 -7.17 8.28
N GLU A 5 2.61 -7.39 8.35
CA GLU A 5 1.61 -6.34 8.39
C GLU A 5 1.82 -5.47 9.65
N ALA A 6 1.75 -4.15 9.48
CA ALA A 6 1.83 -3.24 10.62
C ALA A 6 0.58 -3.40 11.48
N THR A 7 0.76 -3.44 12.80
CA THR A 7 -0.38 -3.48 13.72
C THR A 7 -1.14 -2.15 13.68
N ARG A 8 -2.41 -2.19 14.07
CA ARG A 8 -3.25 -0.98 14.17
C ARG A 8 -2.66 0.07 15.13
N ALA A 9 -2.02 -0.39 16.21
CA ALA A 9 -1.36 0.49 17.17
C ALA A 9 -0.15 1.21 16.53
N GLU A 10 0.69 0.50 15.78
CA GLU A 10 1.84 1.08 15.07
C GLU A 10 1.41 2.09 14.00
N MET A 11 0.38 1.78 13.20
CA MET A 11 -0.15 2.72 12.22
C MET A 11 -0.74 3.98 12.86
N SER A 12 -1.36 3.85 14.04
CA SER A 12 -1.87 4.98 14.80
C SER A 12 -0.74 5.82 15.40
N ALA A 13 0.29 5.17 15.95
CA ALA A 13 1.47 5.84 16.50
C ALA A 13 2.24 6.61 15.42
N ALA A 14 2.35 6.04 14.22
CA ALA A 14 2.93 6.68 13.04
C ALA A 14 2.02 7.76 12.41
N LYS A 15 0.83 8.03 12.98
CA LYS A 15 -0.13 9.03 12.52
C LYS A 15 -0.47 8.89 11.03
N LEU A 16 -0.59 7.66 10.53
CA LEU A 16 -0.95 7.43 9.12
C LEU A 16 -2.39 7.87 8.86
N PRO A 17 -2.67 8.61 7.76
CA PRO A 17 -4.03 8.89 7.30
C PRO A 17 -4.78 7.59 6.99
N LEU A 18 -6.10 7.59 7.17
CA LEU A 18 -6.94 6.39 7.01
C LEU A 18 -6.77 5.72 5.64
N ALA A 19 -6.60 6.52 4.58
CA ALA A 19 -6.42 6.02 3.22
C ALA A 19 -5.17 5.17 3.01
N TYR A 20 -4.14 5.35 3.86
CA TYR A 20 -2.85 4.65 3.77
C TYR A 20 -2.68 3.57 4.85
N ARG A 21 -3.77 3.22 5.56
CA ARG A 21 -3.80 2.12 6.54
C ARG A 21 -4.19 0.82 5.84
N ASP A 22 -3.46 0.49 4.79
CA ASP A 22 -3.64 -0.71 4.00
C ASP A 22 -2.63 -1.81 4.41
N GLN A 23 -2.65 -2.92 3.69
CA GLN A 23 -1.73 -4.03 3.96
C GLN A 23 -0.26 -3.66 3.68
N CYS A 24 0.01 -2.56 2.96
CA CYS A 24 1.34 -2.08 2.61
C CYS A 24 1.87 -1.02 3.59
N ALA A 25 1.11 -0.65 4.62
CA ALA A 25 1.46 0.38 5.60
C ALA A 25 2.80 0.13 6.32
N HIS A 26 3.21 -1.13 6.50
CA HIS A 26 4.49 -1.50 7.11
C HIS A 26 5.71 -0.99 6.34
N LEU A 27 5.59 -0.77 5.02
CA LEU A 27 6.64 -0.17 4.18
C LEU A 27 6.56 1.36 4.17
N LEU A 28 5.37 1.93 4.41
CA LEU A 28 5.17 3.37 4.42
C LEU A 28 5.77 4.04 5.65
N ILE A 29 5.71 3.38 6.81
CA ILE A 29 6.30 3.89 8.06
C ILE A 29 7.81 4.18 7.91
N PRO A 30 8.67 3.23 7.46
CA PRO A 30 10.09 3.50 7.26
C PRO A 30 10.35 4.50 6.12
N LEU A 31 9.55 4.48 5.05
CA LEU A 31 9.65 5.47 3.97
C LEU A 31 9.42 6.89 4.48
N ASN A 32 8.38 7.11 5.30
CA ASN A 32 8.09 8.42 5.85
C ASN A 32 9.17 8.90 6.83
N LYS A 33 9.76 7.98 7.60
CA LYS A 33 10.92 8.28 8.44
C LYS A 33 12.11 8.74 7.58
N CYS A 34 12.47 7.97 6.56
CA CYS A 34 13.56 8.32 5.64
C CYS A 34 13.32 9.67 4.95
N ARG A 35 12.08 9.95 4.52
CA ARG A 35 11.70 11.24 3.92
C ARG A 35 11.89 12.39 4.89
N TYR A 36 11.48 12.24 6.14
CA TYR A 36 11.65 13.27 7.16
C TYR A 36 13.14 13.54 7.44
N ASP A 37 13.92 12.47 7.63
CA ASP A 37 15.36 12.56 7.94
C ASP A 37 16.17 13.18 6.77
N ASN A 38 15.74 12.98 5.53
CA ASN A 38 16.39 13.50 4.33
C ASN A 38 15.66 14.71 3.71
N TYR A 39 14.81 15.41 4.46
CA TYR A 39 14.10 16.62 3.97
C TYR A 39 13.34 16.44 2.64
N TYR A 40 12.76 15.25 2.42
CA TYR A 40 11.96 14.91 1.24
C TYR A 40 12.69 15.06 -0.10
N LEU A 41 14.03 14.93 -0.10
CA LEU A 41 14.82 14.99 -1.33
C LEU A 41 14.46 13.83 -2.28
N PRO A 42 14.19 14.09 -3.57
CA PRO A 42 13.60 13.11 -4.48
C PRO A 42 14.53 11.97 -4.91
N TRP A 43 15.85 12.13 -4.73
CA TRP A 43 16.87 11.12 -5.03
C TRP A 43 17.26 10.26 -3.82
N ARG A 44 16.77 10.59 -2.62
CA ARG A 44 16.96 9.78 -1.40
C ARG A 44 15.73 8.91 -1.17
N CYS A 45 15.91 7.80 -0.45
CA CYS A 45 14.84 6.87 -0.10
C CYS A 45 14.14 6.20 -1.32
N SER A 46 14.88 6.00 -2.42
CA SER A 46 14.32 5.46 -3.66
C SER A 46 13.93 3.98 -3.51
N ASP A 47 14.74 3.20 -2.81
CA ASP A 47 14.51 1.76 -2.64
C ASP A 47 13.27 1.51 -1.78
N GLU A 48 13.12 2.26 -0.69
CA GLU A 48 11.94 2.21 0.18
C GLU A 48 10.68 2.68 -0.57
N ARG A 49 10.81 3.71 -1.41
CA ARG A 49 9.71 4.18 -2.26
C ARG A 49 9.28 3.09 -3.24
N HIS A 50 10.23 2.52 -3.99
CA HIS A 50 9.95 1.46 -4.95
C HIS A 50 9.37 0.21 -4.28
N GLY A 51 9.85 -0.14 -3.08
CA GLY A 51 9.30 -1.23 -2.29
C GLY A 51 7.83 -1.02 -1.95
N TYR A 52 7.48 0.17 -1.46
CA TYR A 52 6.09 0.55 -1.17
C TYR A 52 5.21 0.56 -2.43
N GLU A 53 5.68 1.17 -3.52
CA GLU A 53 4.94 1.23 -4.79
C GLU A 53 4.69 -0.15 -5.40
N LYS A 54 5.68 -1.06 -5.31
CA LYS A 54 5.51 -2.45 -5.75
C LYS A 54 4.43 -3.17 -4.95
N CYS A 55 4.41 -2.99 -3.63
CA CYS A 55 3.37 -3.58 -2.78
C CYS A 55 1.97 -3.08 -3.17
N GLN A 56 1.81 -1.78 -3.38
CA GLN A 56 0.57 -1.16 -3.84
C GLN A 56 0.11 -1.71 -5.20
N TYR A 57 1.05 -1.88 -6.12
CA TYR A 57 0.76 -2.43 -7.44
C TYR A 57 0.31 -3.89 -7.38
N GLU A 58 0.91 -4.69 -6.51
CA GLU A 58 0.49 -6.09 -6.28
C GLU A 58 -0.91 -6.15 -5.67
N GLU A 59 -1.22 -5.32 -4.67
CA GLU A 59 -2.56 -5.23 -4.08
C GLU A 59 -3.60 -4.76 -5.11
N PHE A 60 -3.26 -3.78 -5.95
CA PHE A 60 -4.12 -3.33 -7.03
C PHE A 60 -4.45 -4.48 -8.01
N LYS A 61 -3.45 -5.26 -8.44
CA LYS A 61 -3.67 -6.42 -9.30
C LYS A 61 -4.58 -7.47 -8.64
N GLN A 62 -4.48 -7.68 -7.34
CA GLN A 62 -5.39 -8.57 -6.61
C GLN A 62 -6.83 -8.04 -6.63
N ARG A 63 -7.02 -6.73 -6.46
CA ARG A 63 -8.34 -6.09 -6.54
C ARG A 63 -8.94 -6.19 -7.95
N VAL A 64 -8.14 -6.00 -9.00
CA VAL A 64 -8.59 -6.17 -10.38
C VAL A 64 -9.06 -7.61 -10.62
N LYS A 65 -8.28 -8.62 -10.22
CA LYS A 65 -8.67 -10.03 -10.33
C LYS A 65 -10.00 -10.32 -9.63
N LYS A 66 -10.19 -9.80 -8.41
CA LYS A 66 -11.45 -9.94 -7.68
C LYS A 66 -12.63 -9.28 -8.39
N MET A 67 -12.40 -8.14 -9.06
CA MET A 67 -13.45 -7.49 -9.86
C MET A 67 -13.78 -8.27 -11.12
N ASP A 68 -12.77 -8.89 -11.76
CA ASP A 68 -12.98 -9.76 -12.91
C ASP A 68 -13.79 -11.02 -12.54
N GLU A 69 -13.51 -11.62 -11.38
CA GLU A 69 -14.29 -12.73 -10.79
C GLU A 69 -15.75 -12.32 -10.56
N ILE A 70 -16.00 -11.20 -9.89
CA ILE A 70 -17.36 -10.67 -9.64
C ILE A 70 -18.08 -10.37 -10.96
N ARG A 71 -17.37 -9.88 -11.98
CA ARG A 71 -17.94 -9.58 -13.29
C ARG A 71 -18.33 -10.86 -14.03
N ALA A 72 -17.53 -11.93 -13.92
CA ALA A 72 -17.85 -13.23 -14.50
C ALA A 72 -19.09 -13.85 -13.82
N GLU A 73 -19.22 -13.73 -12.49
CA GLU A 73 -20.41 -14.20 -11.75
C GLU A 73 -21.70 -13.46 -12.15
N LYS A 74 -21.59 -12.20 -12.55
CA LYS A 74 -22.72 -11.34 -12.93
C LYS A 74 -23.00 -11.32 -14.44
N ASP A 75 -22.50 -12.31 -15.19
CA ASP A 75 -22.63 -12.39 -16.66
C ASP A 75 -22.23 -11.10 -17.38
N GLY A 76 -21.15 -10.46 -16.92
CA GLY A 76 -20.64 -9.24 -17.53
C GLY A 76 -21.39 -7.95 -17.18
N ALA A 77 -22.45 -8.00 -16.36
CA ALA A 77 -23.20 -6.83 -15.94
C ALA A 77 -22.31 -5.86 -15.12
N ARG A 78 -22.28 -4.59 -15.56
CA ARG A 78 -21.57 -3.54 -14.85
C ARG A 78 -22.34 -3.20 -13.58
N SER A 79 -21.71 -3.32 -12.42
CA SER A 79 -22.26 -2.83 -11.15
C SER A 79 -22.14 -1.30 -11.10
N ASN A 80 -23.13 -0.59 -11.64
CA ASN A 80 -23.35 0.84 -11.43
C ASN A 80 -24.85 1.13 -11.55
#